data_AF-A0A933DKX1-F1
#
_entry.id   AF-A0A933DKX1-F1
#
_cell.length_a   1.000
_cell.length_b   1.000
_cell.length_c   1.000
_cell.angle_alpha   90.00
_cell.angle_beta   90.00
_cell.angle_gamma   90.00
#
_symmetry.space_group_name_H-M   'P 1'
#
loop_
_entity.id
_entity.type
_entity.pdbx_description
1 polymer ?
#
loop_
_entity_poly.entity_id
_entity_poly.type
_entity_poly.pdbx_seq_one_letter_code
_entity_poly.pdbx_strand_id
1 'polypeptide(L)'
;TSRSDTSDTSDTSDTSDTSDTSDTSDTSDTSDTSDTSDTSDTPNRTAAGENSQVAFIGPRGTNVEERLALAEFEYTDPDKDGIYTADIRAPAVDGEYEVITLISYEDSRYGTKEVSLTTVVDPEGYVFERNGGKETRVPGAVVSLLYLNPGTKKYELWPGKDYTQENPQITDARGTYAFLAPPGTYSVSVTAPGYTDYQSKPFQLSENNEIHMNVEMKSPYGFLASVDLKTILLIALFLLVGYNFYKDKLRGMHKGQGQ
;
A
#
# COMPACT_ATOMS: atom_id res chain seq x y z
N THR A 1 34.05 32.09 61.01
CA THR A 1 33.25 30.86 61.23
C THR A 1 33.02 30.25 59.86
N SER A 2 33.62 29.16 59.38
CA SER A 2 34.24 27.93 59.90
C SER A 2 35.17 27.44 58.76
N ARG A 3 36.48 27.18 58.97
CA ARG A 3 37.12 25.83 59.02
C ARG A 3 36.68 24.88 57.87
N SER A 4 37.53 24.18 57.14
CA SER A 4 38.95 23.82 57.27
C SER A 4 39.31 22.85 56.13
N ASP A 5 40.56 22.90 55.63
CA ASP A 5 41.46 21.77 55.30
C ASP A 5 41.00 20.70 54.26
N THR A 6 41.80 20.16 53.32
CA THR A 6 43.26 20.02 53.16
C THR A 6 43.53 19.26 51.84
N SER A 7 44.77 19.41 51.31
CA SER A 7 45.64 18.41 50.64
C SER A 7 45.17 17.68 49.36
N ASP A 8 46.00 17.24 48.41
CA ASP A 8 47.36 17.46 47.90
C ASP A 8 47.58 16.27 46.93
N THR A 9 48.47 16.41 45.94
CA THR A 9 49.21 15.32 45.21
C THR A 9 48.40 14.40 44.25
N SER A 10 48.90 13.83 43.16
CA SER A 10 50.24 13.72 42.52
C SER A 10 50.10 13.14 41.10
N ASP A 11 51.15 13.31 40.30
CA ASP A 11 51.45 12.79 38.95
C ASP A 11 51.26 11.28 38.71
N THR A 12 51.16 10.92 37.42
CA THR A 12 51.69 9.73 36.67
C THR A 12 50.79 9.50 35.44
N SER A 13 51.21 9.09 34.24
CA SER A 13 52.46 8.51 33.71
C SER A 13 52.40 8.50 32.17
N ASP A 14 53.58 8.55 31.55
CA ASP A 14 53.89 8.38 30.13
C ASP A 14 53.64 6.97 29.55
N THR A 15 53.79 6.91 28.21
CA THR A 15 54.08 5.78 27.29
C THR A 15 52.86 5.09 26.66
N SER A 16 52.81 4.83 25.34
CA SER A 16 53.86 4.36 24.44
C SER A 16 53.57 4.65 22.96
N ASP A 17 54.63 4.98 22.23
CA ASP A 17 54.76 4.94 20.76
C ASP A 17 54.94 3.51 20.23
N THR A 18 54.92 3.40 18.88
CA THR A 18 55.28 2.29 17.96
C THR A 18 54.04 1.66 17.30
N SER A 19 53.94 1.47 15.98
CA SER A 19 54.95 1.35 14.93
C SER A 19 54.35 1.59 13.54
N ASP A 20 55.08 2.32 12.69
CA ASP A 20 54.97 2.28 11.22
C ASP A 20 55.39 0.90 10.65
N THR A 21 55.16 0.74 9.34
CA THR A 21 55.40 -0.40 8.42
C THR A 21 54.16 -1.28 8.21
N SER A 22 53.69 -1.55 6.98
CA SER A 22 54.42 -1.86 5.76
C SER A 22 53.53 -1.68 4.51
N ASP A 23 54.12 -1.08 3.47
CA ASP A 23 53.73 -1.26 2.08
C ASP A 23 53.97 -2.70 1.62
N THR A 24 53.36 -3.03 0.48
CA THR A 24 53.57 -4.17 -0.44
C THR A 24 52.59 -5.34 -0.32
N SER A 25 51.71 -5.46 -1.31
CA SER A 25 51.81 -6.54 -2.31
C SER A 25 50.74 -6.39 -3.39
N ASP A 26 51.16 -5.87 -4.54
CA ASP A 26 50.63 -6.26 -5.84
C ASP A 26 50.96 -7.75 -6.07
N THR A 27 49.93 -8.56 -6.32
CA THR A 27 49.95 -9.82 -7.09
C THR A 27 48.49 -10.16 -7.36
N SER A 28 48.02 -10.57 -8.53
CA SER A 28 48.69 -10.96 -9.75
C SER A 28 47.60 -11.15 -10.80
N ASP A 29 47.88 -10.68 -12.01
CA ASP A 29 47.25 -11.13 -13.24
C ASP A 29 47.18 -12.66 -13.32
N THR A 30 46.06 -13.17 -13.83
CA THR A 30 46.03 -14.45 -14.53
C THR A 30 45.38 -14.28 -15.89
N SER A 31 46.27 -14.12 -16.87
CA SER A 31 46.32 -14.83 -18.15
C SER A 31 45.15 -14.70 -19.12
N ASP A 32 45.44 -13.91 -20.16
CA ASP A 32 45.16 -14.18 -21.56
C ASP A 32 45.19 -15.68 -21.92
N THR A 33 44.20 -16.10 -22.71
CA THR A 33 44.43 -17.03 -23.82
C THR A 33 43.61 -16.63 -25.04
N SER A 34 44.35 -16.11 -26.02
CA SER A 34 44.25 -16.35 -27.47
C SER A 34 42.98 -15.93 -28.23
N ASP A 35 43.15 -14.83 -28.95
CA ASP A 35 42.92 -14.67 -30.40
C ASP A 35 42.41 -15.90 -31.16
N THR A 36 41.35 -15.73 -31.95
CA THR A 36 41.46 -15.95 -33.41
C THR A 36 40.32 -15.29 -34.18
N SER A 37 40.72 -14.73 -35.33
CA SER A 37 39.96 -14.38 -36.53
C SER A 37 39.08 -13.13 -36.52
N ASP A 38 39.73 -12.03 -36.93
CA ASP A 38 39.24 -11.15 -37.98
C ASP A 38 38.22 -11.82 -38.92
N THR A 39 37.03 -11.24 -39.02
CA THR A 39 36.38 -11.02 -40.31
C THR A 39 35.73 -9.65 -40.27
N SER A 40 36.44 -8.71 -40.86
CA SER A 40 35.86 -7.51 -41.44
C SER A 40 34.70 -7.92 -42.34
N ASP A 41 33.49 -7.46 -42.05
CA ASP A 41 32.52 -7.11 -43.08
C ASP A 41 31.53 -6.11 -42.49
N THR A 42 31.81 -4.84 -42.76
CA THR A 42 30.77 -3.81 -42.80
C THR A 42 29.96 -4.02 -44.08
N PRO A 43 28.62 -4.03 -44.01
CA PRO A 43 27.83 -3.48 -45.07
C PRO A 43 27.19 -2.19 -44.57
N ASN A 44 27.78 -1.09 -45.02
CA ASN A 44 27.08 0.17 -45.18
C ASN A 44 25.80 -0.06 -46.00
N ARG A 45 24.59 0.15 -45.43
CA ARG A 45 23.42 0.53 -46.23
C ARG A 45 22.30 1.19 -45.41
N THR A 46 22.32 2.52 -45.46
CA THR A 46 21.21 3.45 -45.72
C THR A 46 19.77 2.90 -45.77
N ALA A 47 18.96 3.40 -44.82
CA ALA A 47 17.59 3.94 -44.94
C ALA A 47 16.35 3.07 -45.22
N ALA A 48 15.30 3.48 -44.50
CA ALA A 48 13.85 3.35 -44.74
C ALA A 48 13.20 2.01 -44.31
N GLY A 49 12.09 1.97 -43.58
CA GLY A 49 11.14 3.03 -43.25
C GLY A 49 10.05 2.54 -42.28
N GLU A 50 9.22 3.49 -41.88
CA GLU A 50 8.05 3.37 -40.99
C GLU A 50 7.09 2.22 -41.38
N ASN A 51 6.65 1.46 -40.37
CA ASN A 51 5.24 1.21 -40.01
C ASN A 51 5.13 -0.08 -39.18
N SER A 52 5.08 0.05 -37.85
CA SER A 52 4.47 -1.00 -37.01
C SER A 52 2.97 -0.94 -37.26
N GLN A 53 2.46 -1.77 -38.16
CA GLN A 53 1.02 -2.02 -38.33
C GLN A 53 0.76 -3.51 -38.16
N VAL A 54 -0.22 -3.81 -37.30
CA VAL A 54 -0.70 -5.16 -37.01
C VAL A 54 -1.60 -5.66 -38.14
N ALA A 55 -1.35 -6.87 -38.68
CA ALA A 55 -2.36 -7.70 -39.34
C ALA A 55 -1.97 -9.21 -39.39
N PHE A 56 -2.96 -10.05 -39.06
CA PHE A 56 -2.93 -11.46 -38.59
C PHE A 56 -2.86 -12.57 -39.66
N ILE A 57 -2.38 -13.78 -39.30
CA ILE A 57 -2.88 -15.10 -39.81
C ILE A 57 -2.77 -16.19 -38.70
N GLY A 58 -3.88 -16.80 -38.26
CA GLY A 58 -3.89 -17.99 -37.37
C GLY A 58 -3.68 -19.31 -38.12
N PRO A 59 -3.28 -20.43 -37.45
CA PRO A 59 -4.22 -21.15 -36.58
C PRO A 59 -3.66 -21.81 -35.29
N ARG A 60 -4.59 -22.05 -34.36
CA ARG A 60 -4.52 -22.85 -33.10
C ARG A 60 -3.84 -22.22 -31.90
N GLY A 61 -4.70 -21.94 -30.91
CA GLY A 61 -4.34 -21.61 -29.54
C GLY A 61 -4.74 -20.18 -29.23
N THR A 62 -6.01 -19.96 -28.89
CA THR A 62 -6.39 -18.75 -28.14
C THR A 62 -5.60 -18.80 -26.84
N ASN A 63 -4.44 -18.14 -26.81
CA ASN A 63 -3.60 -18.11 -25.63
C ASN A 63 -4.38 -17.33 -24.56
N VAL A 64 -4.50 -17.89 -23.37
CA VAL A 64 -5.26 -17.29 -22.26
C VAL A 64 -4.79 -15.86 -21.98
N GLU A 65 -3.53 -15.55 -22.33
CA GLU A 65 -2.87 -14.25 -22.31
C GLU A 65 -3.63 -13.15 -23.07
N GLU A 66 -4.14 -13.39 -24.29
CA GLU A 66 -4.89 -12.36 -25.03
C GLU A 66 -6.23 -12.01 -24.38
N ARG A 67 -6.81 -12.93 -23.59
CA ARG A 67 -8.08 -12.71 -22.88
C ARG A 67 -7.90 -12.04 -21.52
N LEU A 68 -6.67 -11.95 -21.03
CA LEU A 68 -6.28 -11.31 -19.77
C LEU A 68 -5.45 -10.04 -19.98
N ALA A 69 -5.17 -9.67 -21.23
CA ALA A 69 -4.48 -8.43 -21.56
C ALA A 69 -5.26 -7.22 -21.04
N LEU A 70 -4.65 -6.47 -20.13
CA LEU A 70 -5.24 -5.29 -19.50
C LEU A 70 -5.05 -4.03 -20.35
N ALA A 71 -3.95 -3.97 -21.08
CA ALA A 71 -3.59 -2.88 -21.98
C ALA A 71 -2.59 -3.35 -23.04
N GLU A 72 -2.63 -2.70 -24.20
CA GLU A 72 -1.66 -2.85 -25.29
C GLU A 72 -0.98 -1.49 -25.52
N PHE A 73 0.31 -1.51 -25.86
CA PHE A 73 1.10 -0.32 -26.12
C PHE A 73 2.18 -0.62 -27.17
N GLU A 74 2.60 0.42 -27.87
CA GLU A 74 3.61 0.32 -28.92
C GLU A 74 4.90 1.00 -28.48
N TYR A 75 6.02 0.35 -28.79
CA TYR A 75 7.34 0.91 -28.64
C TYR A 75 7.68 1.83 -29.81
N THR A 76 8.23 3.01 -29.53
CA THR A 76 8.61 4.01 -30.53
C THR A 76 10.05 4.47 -30.34
N ASP A 77 10.68 4.87 -31.44
CA ASP A 77 12.04 5.45 -31.47
C ASP A 77 11.96 6.77 -32.27
N PRO A 78 11.54 7.89 -31.61
CA PRO A 78 11.29 9.15 -32.30
C PRO A 78 12.57 9.83 -32.83
N ASP A 79 13.71 9.66 -32.15
CA ASP A 79 15.00 10.25 -32.51
C ASP A 79 15.89 9.33 -33.36
N LYS A 80 15.46 8.08 -33.58
CA LYS A 80 16.06 7.09 -34.47
C LYS A 80 17.46 6.69 -34.02
N ASP A 81 17.67 6.63 -32.70
CA ASP A 81 18.95 6.24 -32.11
C ASP A 81 19.06 4.72 -31.89
N GLY A 82 17.97 3.98 -32.14
CA GLY A 82 17.87 2.54 -31.95
C GLY A 82 17.35 2.12 -30.57
N ILE A 83 17.01 3.07 -29.69
CA ILE A 83 16.40 2.82 -28.38
C ILE A 83 14.89 3.04 -28.46
N TYR A 84 14.17 1.93 -28.33
CA TYR A 84 12.73 1.94 -28.37
C TYR A 84 12.14 2.13 -26.96
N THR A 85 11.23 3.09 -26.83
CA THR A 85 10.57 3.44 -25.56
C THR A 85 9.05 3.39 -25.68
N ALA A 86 8.38 2.99 -24.61
CA ALA A 86 6.93 3.06 -24.46
C ALA A 86 6.56 3.58 -23.06
N ASP A 87 5.59 4.48 -22.99
CA ASP A 87 5.01 4.93 -21.74
C ASP A 87 3.80 4.07 -21.38
N ILE A 88 3.91 3.33 -20.27
CA ILE A 88 2.83 2.50 -19.75
C ILE A 88 2.23 3.12 -18.50
N ARG A 89 0.91 3.00 -18.33
CA ARG A 89 0.22 3.41 -17.10
C ARG A 89 -0.05 2.19 -16.24
N ALA A 90 0.34 2.26 -14.97
CA ALA A 90 0.04 1.22 -14.00
C ALA A 90 -1.48 0.98 -13.90
N PRO A 91 -1.94 -0.28 -13.81
CA PRO A 91 -3.32 -0.60 -13.52
C PRO A 91 -3.80 0.03 -12.21
N ALA A 92 -5.08 0.40 -12.13
CA ALA A 92 -5.67 0.98 -10.91
C ALA A 92 -5.99 -0.07 -9.83
N VAL A 93 -5.76 -1.34 -10.09
CA VAL A 93 -5.96 -2.43 -9.14
C VAL A 93 -4.59 -2.91 -8.70
N ASP A 94 -4.44 -3.17 -7.42
CA ASP A 94 -3.22 -3.72 -6.85
C ASP A 94 -2.98 -5.16 -7.33
N GLY A 95 -1.71 -5.54 -7.42
CA GLY A 95 -1.33 -6.89 -7.81
C GLY A 95 -0.03 -6.98 -8.59
N GLU A 96 0.32 -8.23 -8.91
CA GLU A 96 1.43 -8.54 -9.79
C GLU A 96 0.93 -8.55 -11.23
N TYR A 97 1.63 -7.82 -12.09
CA TYR A 97 1.36 -7.72 -13.51
C TYR A 97 2.58 -8.15 -14.30
N GLU A 98 2.33 -8.77 -15.43
CA GLU A 98 3.37 -9.16 -16.37
C GLU A 98 3.29 -8.28 -17.60
N VAL A 99 4.40 -7.64 -17.93
CA VAL A 99 4.57 -6.85 -19.14
C VAL A 99 5.30 -7.72 -20.16
N ILE A 100 4.57 -8.19 -21.16
CA ILE A 100 5.09 -9.06 -22.22
C ILE A 100 5.38 -8.19 -23.44
N THR A 101 6.65 -8.17 -23.87
CA THR A 101 7.12 -7.46 -25.06
C THR A 101 7.44 -8.47 -26.15
N LEU A 102 6.75 -8.34 -27.29
CA LEU A 102 6.99 -9.15 -28.48
C LEU A 102 7.80 -8.35 -29.50
N ILE A 103 8.96 -8.87 -29.90
CA ILE A 103 9.87 -8.25 -30.85
C ILE A 103 9.86 -9.11 -32.13
N SER A 104 9.32 -8.55 -33.21
CA SER A 104 9.35 -9.18 -34.53
C SER A 104 10.43 -8.53 -35.40
N TYR A 105 11.36 -9.34 -35.88
CA TYR A 105 12.40 -8.88 -36.81
C TYR A 105 11.92 -8.99 -38.26
N GLU A 106 12.33 -8.04 -39.11
CA GLU A 106 12.03 -8.08 -40.55
C GLU A 106 12.53 -9.36 -41.21
N ASP A 107 13.70 -9.83 -40.78
CA ASP A 107 14.25 -11.09 -41.23
C ASP A 107 13.59 -12.26 -40.47
N SER A 108 12.70 -12.95 -41.19
CA SER A 108 11.94 -14.11 -40.73
C SER A 108 12.77 -15.24 -40.11
N ARG A 109 14.10 -15.28 -40.34
CA ARG A 109 14.99 -16.29 -39.75
C ARG A 109 15.17 -16.13 -38.24
N TYR A 110 14.97 -14.92 -37.70
CA TYR A 110 15.14 -14.66 -36.28
C TYR A 110 13.87 -14.90 -35.45
N GLY A 111 12.72 -15.12 -36.11
CA GLY A 111 11.43 -15.32 -35.44
C GLY A 111 10.98 -14.13 -34.58
N THR A 112 9.97 -14.36 -33.76
CA THR A 112 9.53 -13.41 -32.72
C THR A 112 10.28 -13.74 -31.42
N LYS A 113 10.83 -12.72 -30.76
CA LYS A 113 11.35 -12.84 -29.40
C LYS A 113 10.34 -12.28 -28.42
N GLU A 114 10.23 -12.94 -27.28
CA GLU A 114 9.40 -12.50 -26.16
C GLU A 114 10.31 -12.10 -25.00
N VAL A 115 10.02 -10.95 -24.40
CA VAL A 115 10.66 -10.49 -23.17
C VAL A 115 9.56 -10.20 -22.16
N SER A 116 9.66 -10.80 -20.98
CA SER A 116 8.71 -10.58 -19.89
C SER A 116 9.35 -9.77 -18.76
N LEU A 117 8.57 -8.85 -18.20
CA LEU A 117 8.90 -8.06 -17.02
C LEU A 117 7.76 -8.17 -16.00
N THR A 118 8.05 -8.67 -14.81
CA THR A 118 7.11 -8.64 -13.68
C THR A 118 7.15 -7.28 -13.00
N THR A 119 6.00 -6.64 -12.84
CA THR A 119 5.82 -5.39 -12.10
C THR A 119 4.79 -5.58 -10.99
N VAL A 120 5.01 -4.94 -9.85
CA VAL A 120 4.11 -5.00 -8.69
C VAL A 120 3.51 -3.63 -8.50
N VAL A 121 2.17 -3.57 -8.49
CA VAL A 121 1.43 -2.38 -8.08
C VAL A 121 1.08 -2.54 -6.61
N ASP A 122 1.60 -1.65 -5.77
CA ASP A 122 1.41 -1.71 -4.32
C ASP A 122 -0.08 -1.57 -3.93
N PRO A 123 -0.53 -2.32 -2.92
CA PRO A 123 -1.93 -2.34 -2.50
C PRO A 123 -2.33 -1.11 -1.68
N GLU A 124 -3.26 -0.32 -2.21
CA GLU A 124 -3.91 0.75 -1.43
C GLU A 124 -4.78 0.18 -0.29
N GLY A 125 -4.95 0.96 0.77
CA GLY A 125 -5.84 0.63 1.87
C GLY A 125 -7.23 1.09 1.53
N TYR A 126 -8.28 0.40 2.00
CA TYR A 126 -9.65 0.83 1.73
C TYR A 126 -10.55 0.89 2.96
N VAL A 127 -11.48 1.83 2.94
CA VAL A 127 -12.53 1.98 3.95
C VAL A 127 -13.78 1.26 3.47
N PHE A 128 -14.36 0.41 4.33
CA PHE A 128 -15.51 -0.42 4.00
C PHE A 128 -16.46 -0.60 5.18
N GLU A 129 -17.69 -1.02 4.89
CA GLU A 129 -18.66 -1.53 5.84
C GLU A 129 -18.91 -3.01 5.57
N ARG A 130 -19.03 -3.82 6.63
CA ARG A 130 -19.36 -5.24 6.55
C ARG A 130 -20.80 -5.49 6.96
N ASN A 131 -21.64 -5.91 6.02
CA ASN A 131 -23.04 -6.29 6.25
C ASN A 131 -23.29 -7.71 5.75
N GLY A 132 -23.67 -8.63 6.64
CA GLY A 132 -24.03 -10.01 6.27
C GLY A 132 -22.91 -10.78 5.56
N GLY A 133 -21.64 -10.49 5.87
CA GLY A 133 -20.48 -11.12 5.24
C GLY A 133 -20.04 -10.49 3.90
N LYS A 134 -20.79 -9.50 3.39
CA LYS A 134 -20.40 -8.72 2.22
C LYS A 134 -19.76 -7.40 2.65
N GLU A 135 -18.68 -7.03 1.97
CA GLU A 135 -18.05 -5.72 2.13
C GLU A 135 -18.59 -4.74 1.10
N THR A 136 -18.87 -3.52 1.55
CA THR A 136 -19.27 -2.40 0.70
C THR A 136 -18.29 -1.26 0.95
N ARG A 137 -17.72 -0.68 -0.12
CA ARG A 137 -16.75 0.42 -0.01
C ARG A 137 -17.45 1.69 0.45
N VAL A 138 -16.75 2.47 1.27
CA VAL A 138 -17.24 3.75 1.81
C VAL A 138 -16.49 4.90 1.11
N PRO A 139 -17.04 5.46 0.03
CA PRO A 139 -16.48 6.64 -0.62
C PRO A 139 -16.72 7.89 0.21
N GLY A 140 -15.83 8.88 0.09
CA GLY A 140 -15.96 10.15 0.81
C GLY A 140 -15.63 10.08 2.31
N ALA A 141 -15.05 8.98 2.77
CA ALA A 141 -14.52 8.89 4.13
C ALA A 141 -13.27 9.76 4.25
N VAL A 142 -13.15 10.50 5.35
CA VAL A 142 -12.01 11.38 5.63
C VAL A 142 -11.00 10.57 6.44
N VAL A 143 -9.88 10.25 5.82
CA VAL A 143 -8.77 9.51 6.41
C VAL A 143 -7.67 10.49 6.81
N SER A 144 -7.34 10.51 8.09
CA SER A 144 -6.27 11.35 8.64
C SER A 144 -5.13 10.49 9.18
N LEU A 145 -3.91 10.77 8.74
CA LEU A 145 -2.72 10.21 9.35
C LEU A 145 -2.27 11.10 10.51
N LEU A 146 -2.21 10.54 11.71
CA LEU A 146 -1.67 11.21 12.89
C LEU A 146 -0.27 10.69 13.17
N TYR A 147 0.66 11.56 13.53
CA TYR A 147 2.00 11.19 13.98
C TYR A 147 2.21 11.58 15.44
N LEU A 148 2.99 10.78 16.16
CA LEU A 148 3.43 11.12 17.50
C LEU A 148 4.54 12.15 17.41
N ASN A 149 4.21 13.41 17.68
CA ASN A 149 5.19 14.50 17.65
C ASN A 149 6.26 14.26 18.73
N PRO A 150 7.55 14.15 18.37
CA PRO A 150 8.62 13.82 19.31
C PRO A 150 8.87 14.93 20.34
N GLY A 151 8.50 16.19 20.04
CA GLY A 151 8.61 17.32 20.95
C GLY A 151 7.43 17.43 21.91
N THR A 152 6.19 17.38 21.41
CA THR A 152 4.99 17.57 22.24
C THR A 152 4.50 16.29 22.92
N LYS A 153 4.98 15.12 22.46
CA LYS A 153 4.56 13.77 22.88
C LYS A 153 3.06 13.53 22.70
N LYS A 154 2.43 14.23 21.76
CA LYS A 154 1.01 14.10 21.42
C LYS A 154 0.85 13.66 19.96
N TYR A 155 -0.28 13.01 19.68
CA TYR A 155 -0.67 12.75 18.30
C TYR A 155 -1.17 14.05 17.68
N GLU A 156 -0.57 14.41 16.56
CA GLU A 156 -0.89 15.59 15.77
C GLU A 156 -1.09 15.16 14.32
N LEU A 157 -1.78 15.98 13.53
CA LEU A 157 -1.98 15.70 12.11
C LEU A 157 -0.62 15.69 11.40
N TRP A 158 -0.29 14.59 10.72
CA TRP A 158 0.98 14.47 10.01
C TRP A 158 1.10 15.52 8.89
N PRO A 159 2.21 16.28 8.80
CA PRO A 159 2.36 17.38 7.86
C PRO A 159 2.63 16.90 6.43
N GLY A 160 1.64 16.25 5.80
CA GLY A 160 1.78 15.67 4.46
C GLY A 160 2.18 16.68 3.38
N LYS A 161 1.86 17.98 3.57
CA LYS A 161 2.24 19.05 2.63
C LYS A 161 3.75 19.16 2.43
N ASP A 162 4.54 18.87 3.46
CA ASP A 162 6.00 18.88 3.38
C ASP A 162 6.54 17.75 2.46
N TYR A 163 5.69 16.77 2.15
CA TYR A 163 5.95 15.61 1.30
C TYR A 163 5.11 15.61 0.02
N THR A 164 4.55 16.76 -0.37
CA THR A 164 3.66 16.89 -1.56
C THR A 164 2.44 15.96 -1.49
N GLN A 165 1.94 15.69 -0.29
CA GLN A 165 0.77 14.85 -0.05
C GLN A 165 -0.31 15.63 0.69
N GLU A 166 -1.57 15.23 0.47
CA GLU A 166 -2.69 15.76 1.25
C GLU A 166 -2.87 14.95 2.54
N ASN A 167 -3.23 15.64 3.62
CA ASN A 167 -3.67 15.04 4.87
C ASN A 167 -4.60 16.02 5.57
N PRO A 168 -5.88 15.69 5.80
CA PRO A 168 -6.55 14.41 5.51
C PRO A 168 -6.69 14.08 4.01
N GLN A 169 -6.84 12.80 3.68
CA GLN A 169 -7.26 12.31 2.37
C GLN A 169 -8.75 11.95 2.38
N ILE A 170 -9.40 12.03 1.22
CA ILE A 170 -10.80 11.64 1.05
C ILE A 170 -10.85 10.40 0.15
N THR A 171 -11.52 9.35 0.61
CA THR A 171 -11.59 8.10 -0.16
C THR A 171 -12.36 8.24 -1.46
N ASP A 172 -11.87 7.58 -2.51
CA ASP A 172 -12.50 7.55 -3.84
C ASP A 172 -13.71 6.60 -3.90
N ALA A 173 -14.25 6.35 -5.10
CA ALA A 173 -15.35 5.41 -5.33
C ALA A 173 -15.02 3.95 -4.91
N ARG A 174 -13.74 3.58 -4.89
CA ARG A 174 -13.23 2.28 -4.44
C ARG A 174 -12.96 2.27 -2.93
N GLY A 175 -13.13 3.41 -2.26
CA GLY A 175 -12.89 3.56 -0.83
C GLY A 175 -11.41 3.68 -0.48
N THR A 176 -10.52 3.93 -1.45
CA THR A 176 -9.07 3.77 -1.24
C THR A 176 -8.37 5.01 -0.70
N TYR A 177 -7.22 4.79 -0.06
CA TYR A 177 -6.29 5.81 0.40
C TYR A 177 -4.89 5.21 0.61
N ALA A 178 -3.87 6.06 0.60
CA ALA A 178 -2.48 5.67 0.87
C ALA A 178 -1.65 6.88 1.29
N PHE A 179 -0.77 6.72 2.28
CA PHE A 179 0.21 7.75 2.66
C PHE A 179 1.62 7.21 2.52
N LEU A 180 2.55 7.99 1.99
CA LEU A 180 3.97 7.68 2.03
C LEU A 180 4.64 8.51 3.12
N ALA A 181 5.07 7.87 4.21
CA ALA A 181 5.55 8.57 5.40
C ALA A 181 6.97 8.12 5.81
N PRO A 182 7.78 9.01 6.41
CA PRO A 182 9.11 8.67 6.93
C PRO A 182 9.03 7.87 8.24
N PRO A 183 10.17 7.36 8.76
CA PRO A 183 10.23 6.71 10.06
C PRO A 183 9.56 7.52 11.17
N GLY A 184 8.76 6.85 11.99
CA GLY A 184 7.99 7.52 13.03
C GLY A 184 6.93 6.63 13.65
N THR A 185 6.21 7.16 14.62
CA THR A 185 5.06 6.47 15.24
C THR A 185 3.78 7.15 14.78
N TYR A 186 2.85 6.35 14.25
CA TYR A 186 1.66 6.85 13.59
C TYR A 186 0.40 6.16 14.09
N SER A 187 -0.75 6.77 13.81
CA SER A 187 -2.07 6.20 13.97
C SER A 187 -3.00 6.75 12.90
N VAL A 188 -3.85 5.89 12.34
CA VAL A 188 -4.84 6.27 11.32
C VAL A 188 -6.17 6.57 11.99
N SER A 189 -6.78 7.69 11.62
CA SER A 189 -8.13 8.09 12.02
C SER A 189 -9.03 8.13 10.80
N VAL A 190 -10.23 7.57 10.87
CA VAL A 190 -11.21 7.60 9.78
C VAL A 190 -12.54 8.09 10.30
N THR A 191 -13.10 9.09 9.61
CA THR A 191 -14.43 9.64 9.91
C THR A 191 -15.28 9.61 8.65
N ALA A 192 -16.56 9.26 8.78
CA ALA A 192 -17.50 9.23 7.66
C ALA A 192 -18.93 9.48 8.16
N PRO A 193 -19.76 10.25 7.43
CA PRO A 193 -21.16 10.47 7.81
C PRO A 193 -21.94 9.15 7.96
N GLY A 194 -22.64 8.99 9.07
CA GLY A 194 -23.43 7.78 9.35
C GLY A 194 -22.65 6.63 9.98
N TYR A 195 -21.36 6.81 10.26
CA TYR A 195 -20.50 5.82 10.90
C TYR A 195 -19.95 6.33 12.24
N THR A 196 -19.50 5.40 13.07
CA THR A 196 -18.70 5.70 14.26
C THR A 196 -17.26 5.93 13.83
N ASP A 197 -16.63 6.99 14.35
CA ASP A 197 -15.22 7.28 14.07
C ASP A 197 -14.32 6.10 14.44
N TYR A 198 -13.36 5.83 13.56
CA TYR A 198 -12.36 4.79 13.75
C TYR A 198 -11.01 5.41 14.10
N GLN A 199 -10.31 4.82 15.07
CA GLN A 199 -8.92 5.14 15.38
C GLN A 199 -8.13 3.84 15.50
N SER A 200 -7.03 3.73 14.75
CA SER A 200 -6.15 2.57 14.84
C SER A 200 -5.35 2.56 16.14
N LYS A 201 -4.84 1.38 16.51
CA LYS A 201 -3.73 1.33 17.48
C LYS A 201 -2.51 2.04 16.87
N PRO A 202 -1.65 2.66 17.69
CA PRO A 202 -0.36 3.15 17.23
C PRO A 202 0.50 2.06 16.60
N PHE A 203 1.23 2.41 15.56
CA PHE A 203 2.22 1.55 14.91
C PHE A 203 3.46 2.37 14.55
N GLN A 204 4.58 1.69 14.31
CA GLN A 204 5.88 2.32 14.07
C GLN A 204 6.42 1.94 12.70
N LEU A 205 6.92 2.94 11.98
CA LEU A 205 7.66 2.79 10.74
C LEU A 205 9.16 2.91 11.03
N SER A 206 9.95 1.94 10.57
CA SER A 206 11.40 1.92 10.68
C SER A 206 12.11 2.61 9.51
N GLU A 207 11.47 2.70 8.36
CA GLU A 207 11.97 3.31 7.12
C GLU A 207 10.85 4.05 6.39
N ASN A 208 11.20 4.76 5.31
CA ASN A 208 10.20 5.39 4.45
C ASN A 208 9.37 4.29 3.79
N ASN A 209 8.06 4.25 4.07
CA ASN A 209 7.20 3.22 3.52
C ASN A 209 5.76 3.72 3.39
N GLU A 210 4.98 3.02 2.57
CA GLU A 210 3.56 3.25 2.40
C GLU A 210 2.80 2.82 3.67
N ILE A 211 1.81 3.63 4.04
CA ILE A 211 0.87 3.40 5.10
C ILE A 211 -0.51 3.26 4.47
N HIS A 212 -1.00 2.04 4.52
CA HIS A 212 -2.29 1.65 4.01
C HIS A 212 -2.94 0.65 4.99
N MET A 213 -4.26 0.73 5.18
CA MET A 213 -4.98 -0.17 6.08
C MET A 213 -6.42 -0.35 5.61
N ASN A 214 -6.93 -1.58 5.72
CA ASN A 214 -8.33 -1.85 5.46
C ASN A 214 -9.13 -1.54 6.73
N VAL A 215 -9.98 -0.51 6.65
CA VAL A 215 -10.72 0.02 7.81
C VAL A 215 -12.20 -0.33 7.70
N GLU A 216 -12.67 -1.16 8.63
CA GLU A 216 -14.09 -1.48 8.77
C GLU A 216 -14.81 -0.41 9.60
N MET A 217 -15.67 0.36 8.96
CA MET A 217 -16.53 1.36 9.60
C MET A 217 -17.78 0.69 10.16
N LYS A 218 -18.15 1.09 11.39
CA LYS A 218 -19.33 0.54 12.09
C LYS A 218 -20.45 1.56 12.14
N SER A 219 -21.65 1.15 11.74
CA SER A 219 -22.85 1.96 11.94
C SER A 219 -23.20 2.06 13.43
N PRO A 220 -23.52 3.26 13.96
CA PRO A 220 -23.95 3.43 15.35
C PRO A 220 -25.24 2.67 15.68
N TYR A 221 -26.06 2.35 14.67
CA TYR A 221 -27.31 1.59 14.82
C TYR A 221 -27.19 0.11 14.44
N GLY A 222 -25.98 -0.42 14.26
CA GLY A 222 -25.76 -1.81 13.80
C GLY A 222 -26.42 -2.88 14.69
N PHE A 223 -26.70 -2.58 15.97
CA PHE A 223 -27.44 -3.48 16.85
C PHE A 223 -28.94 -3.64 16.45
N LEU A 224 -29.54 -2.61 15.84
CA LEU A 224 -30.93 -2.65 15.35
C LEU A 224 -31.06 -3.44 14.05
N ALA A 225 -30.01 -3.49 13.23
CA ALA A 225 -30.00 -4.24 11.97
C ALA A 225 -30.16 -5.77 12.21
N SER A 226 -29.79 -6.25 13.39
CA SER A 226 -29.92 -7.67 13.78
C SER A 226 -31.28 -8.02 14.41
N VAL A 227 -32.22 -7.07 14.51
CA VAL A 227 -33.52 -7.33 15.12
C VAL A 227 -34.47 -7.93 14.08
N ASP A 228 -34.57 -9.27 14.07
CA ASP A 228 -35.54 -10.00 13.25
C ASP A 228 -36.99 -9.65 13.67
N LEU A 229 -37.92 -9.67 12.70
CA LEU A 229 -39.35 -9.51 12.90
C LEU A 229 -39.88 -10.48 13.97
N LYS A 230 -39.31 -11.70 14.04
CA LYS A 230 -39.62 -12.67 15.11
C LYS A 230 -39.28 -12.12 16.50
N THR A 231 -38.14 -11.47 16.64
CA THR A 231 -37.69 -10.85 17.90
C THR A 231 -38.59 -9.69 18.28
N ILE A 232 -39.02 -8.87 17.31
CA ILE A 232 -40.00 -7.79 17.54
C ILE A 232 -41.34 -8.37 18.02
N LEU A 233 -41.83 -9.43 17.37
CA LEU A 233 -43.07 -10.12 17.74
C LEU A 233 -42.98 -10.70 19.16
N LEU A 234 -41.82 -11.24 19.55
CA LEU A 234 -41.58 -11.82 20.86
C LEU A 234 -41.53 -10.75 21.96
N ILE A 235 -40.87 -9.62 21.70
CA ILE A 235 -40.88 -8.45 22.60
C ILE A 235 -42.30 -7.89 22.75
N ALA A 236 -43.04 -7.74 21.65
CA ALA A 236 -44.43 -7.27 21.67
C ALA A 236 -45.34 -8.21 22.47
N LEU A 237 -45.16 -9.53 22.31
CA LEU A 237 -45.90 -10.53 23.09
C LEU A 237 -45.58 -10.41 24.59
N PHE A 238 -44.31 -10.26 24.97
CA PHE A 238 -43.90 -10.08 26.36
C PHE A 238 -44.50 -8.82 26.98
N LEU A 239 -44.50 -7.70 26.23
CA LEU A 239 -45.14 -6.46 26.67
C LEU A 239 -46.65 -6.63 26.84
N LEU A 240 -47.31 -7.37 25.94
CA LEU A 240 -48.75 -7.61 26.01
C LEU A 240 -49.11 -8.50 27.21
N VAL A 241 -48.32 -9.54 27.48
CA VAL A 241 -48.47 -10.40 28.66
C VAL A 241 -48.21 -9.61 29.94
N GLY A 242 -47.12 -8.83 29.99
CA GLY A 242 -46.79 -7.98 31.13
C GLY A 242 -47.85 -6.92 31.41
N TYR A 243 -48.38 -6.29 30.36
CA TYR A 243 -49.49 -5.35 30.45
C TYR A 243 -50.76 -6.03 30.99
N ASN A 244 -51.06 -7.25 30.51
CA ASN A 244 -52.22 -8.00 30.98
C ASN A 244 -52.08 -8.36 32.47
N PHE A 245 -50.89 -8.78 32.91
CA PHE A 245 -50.60 -9.08 34.31
C PHE A 245 -50.68 -7.83 35.20
N TYR A 246 -50.16 -6.69 34.73
CA TYR A 246 -50.26 -5.40 35.41
C TYR A 246 -51.71 -4.95 35.57
N LYS A 247 -52.51 -5.05 34.50
CA LYS A 247 -53.94 -4.73 34.51
C LYS A 247 -54.73 -5.63 35.47
N ASP A 248 -54.41 -6.92 35.53
CA ASP A 248 -55.08 -7.86 36.42
C ASP A 248 -54.75 -7.58 37.90
N LYS A 249 -53.50 -7.24 38.21
CA LYS A 249 -53.08 -6.78 39.54
C LYS A 249 -53.82 -5.51 39.99
N LEU A 250 -54.04 -4.56 39.08
CA LEU A 250 -54.84 -3.35 39.34
C LEU A 250 -56.31 -3.65 39.63
N ARG A 251 -56.90 -4.63 38.93
CA ARG A 251 -58.26 -5.11 39.21
C ARG A 251 -58.39 -5.81 40.57
N GLY A 252 -57.36 -6.52 41.01
CA GLY A 252 -57.31 -7.16 42.33
C GLY A 252 -57.34 -6.14 43.49
N MET A 253 -56.65 -4.99 43.33
CA MET A 253 -56.60 -3.95 44.38
C MET A 253 -57.95 -3.22 44.59
N HIS A 254 -58.77 -3.08 43.55
CA HIS A 254 -60.10 -2.43 43.68
C HIS A 254 -61.14 -3.32 44.38
N LYS A 255 -60.93 -4.64 44.44
CA LYS A 255 -61.82 -5.57 45.19
C LYS A 255 -61.49 -5.67 46.69
N GLY A 256 -60.34 -5.17 47.13
CA GLY A 256 -59.90 -5.24 48.53
C GLY A 256 -60.26 -4.04 49.41
N GLN A 257 -60.86 -2.98 48.87
CA GLN A 257 -61.28 -1.78 49.62
C GLN A 257 -62.78 -1.71 49.93
N GLY A 258 -63.50 -2.83 49.77
CA GLY A 258 -64.96 -2.92 49.96
C GLY A 258 -65.40 -3.98 50.97
N GLN A 259 -64.57 -4.31 51.97
CA GLN A 259 -64.98 -5.06 53.17
C GLN A 259 -64.69 -4.24 54.42
#